data_AF-A0AA40JC57-F1
#
_entry.id   AF-A0AA40JC57-F1
#
_cell.length_a   1.000
_cell.length_b   1.000
_cell.length_c   1.000
_cell.angle_alpha   90.00
_cell.angle_beta   90.00
_cell.angle_gamma   90.00
#
_symmetry.space_group_name_H-M   'P 1'
#
loop_
_entity.id
_entity.type
_entity.pdbx_description
1 polymer ?
#
loop_
_entity_poly.entity_id
_entity_poly.type
_entity_poly.pdbx_seq_one_letter_code
_entity_poly.pdbx_strand_id
1 'polypeptide(L)'
;MPAKTLTERFVHALTFEVTAIAICAPIVSWVLGLSLVHVGALTAAVSVIAMVWNVTFNALFERIERRYRLTRTLAVRAAHAIAFELGLVAMALPLAAWWLEISLLEALLLDFGILLFFLPYTFLFNLGYDRLRARWIAQRAMA
;
A
#
# COMPACT_ATOMS: atom_id res chain seq x y z
N MET A 1 -5.62 9.66 24.64
CA MET A 1 -4.44 10.21 23.93
C MET A 1 -4.94 11.28 22.96
N PRO A 2 -4.40 12.51 22.97
CA PRO A 2 -4.93 13.58 22.12
C PRO A 2 -4.76 13.22 20.64
N ALA A 3 -5.77 13.54 19.83
CA ALA A 3 -5.83 13.20 18.42
C ALA A 3 -4.65 13.84 17.66
N LYS A 4 -3.95 13.06 16.81
CA LYS A 4 -2.88 13.55 15.94
C LYS A 4 -3.42 14.71 15.09
N THR A 5 -2.74 15.85 15.08
CA THR A 5 -3.11 17.01 14.25
C THR A 5 -2.99 16.64 12.78
N LEU A 6 -3.84 17.24 11.92
CA LEU A 6 -3.84 16.96 10.48
C LEU A 6 -2.46 17.21 9.84
N THR A 7 -1.73 18.21 10.34
CA THR A 7 -0.37 18.56 9.91
C THR A 7 0.64 17.45 10.23
N GLU A 8 0.58 16.83 11.41
CA GLU A 8 1.46 15.71 11.77
C GLU A 8 1.18 14.48 10.89
N ARG A 9 -0.09 14.22 10.56
CA ARG A 9 -0.46 13.13 9.65
C ARG A 9 0.07 13.37 8.23
N PHE A 10 -0.01 14.61 7.75
CA PHE A 10 0.46 14.96 6.42
C PHE A 10 1.98 14.88 6.31
N VAL A 11 2.72 15.43 7.29
CA VAL A 11 4.18 15.33 7.34
C VAL A 11 4.62 13.87 7.47
N HIS A 12 3.93 13.07 8.29
CA HIS A 12 4.22 11.64 8.42
C HIS A 12 4.01 10.89 7.09
N ALA A 13 2.86 11.09 6.45
CA ALA A 13 2.54 10.47 5.17
C ALA A 13 3.54 10.88 4.08
N LEU A 14 3.83 12.18 3.97
CA LEU A 14 4.77 12.72 2.99
C LEU A 14 6.20 12.18 3.22
N THR A 15 6.68 12.17 4.46
CA THR A 15 8.03 11.67 4.78
C THR A 15 8.13 10.17 4.53
N PHE A 16 7.07 9.42 4.83
CA PHE A 16 6.98 8.00 4.58
C PHE A 16 7.01 7.68 3.08
N GLU A 17 6.20 8.38 2.28
CA GLU A 17 6.14 8.23 0.82
C GLU A 17 7.47 8.61 0.16
N VAL A 18 8.04 9.77 0.52
CA VAL A 18 9.30 10.25 -0.07
C VAL A 18 10.44 9.29 0.22
N THR A 19 10.54 8.79 1.46
CA THR A 19 11.59 7.84 1.84
C THR A 19 11.40 6.48 1.15
N ALA A 20 10.14 6.02 0.99
CA ALA A 20 9.85 4.80 0.27
C ALA A 20 10.22 4.93 -1.22
N ILE A 21 9.85 6.04 -1.87
CA ILE A 21 10.21 6.31 -3.27
C ILE A 21 11.73 6.41 -3.43
N ALA A 22 12.42 7.09 -2.51
CA ALA A 22 13.87 7.25 -2.57
C ALA A 22 14.63 5.92 -2.48
N ILE A 23 14.06 4.89 -1.85
CA ILE A 23 14.69 3.57 -1.73
C ILE A 23 14.19 2.61 -2.82
N CYS A 24 12.88 2.51 -3.01
CA CYS A 24 12.29 1.57 -3.97
C CYS A 24 12.58 1.97 -5.42
N ALA A 25 12.51 3.26 -5.76
CA ALA A 25 12.62 3.67 -7.16
C ALA A 25 14.02 3.38 -7.76
N PRO A 26 15.16 3.62 -7.07
CA PRO A 26 16.47 3.21 -7.56
C PRO A 26 16.64 1.69 -7.66
N ILE A 27 16.10 0.93 -6.70
CA ILE A 27 16.20 -0.55 -6.70
C ILE A 27 15.42 -1.12 -7.88
N VAL A 28 14.17 -0.69 -8.06
CA VAL A 28 13.32 -1.14 -9.17
C VAL A 28 13.91 -0.70 -10.51
N SER A 29 14.41 0.53 -10.60
CA SER A 29 15.10 1.03 -11.80
C SER A 29 16.37 0.25 -12.11
N TRP A 30 17.15 -0.14 -11.10
CA TRP A 30 18.36 -0.94 -11.29
C TRP A 30 18.05 -2.39 -11.70
N VAL A 31 17.04 -3.01 -11.08
CA VAL A 31 16.62 -4.38 -11.39
C VAL A 31 15.98 -4.48 -12.77
N LEU A 32 15.15 -3.50 -13.17
CA LEU A 32 14.41 -3.54 -14.43
C LEU A 32 15.08 -2.75 -15.56
N GLY A 33 16.12 -1.95 -15.28
CA GLY A 33 16.75 -1.06 -16.26
C GLY A 33 15.85 0.09 -16.75
N LEU A 34 14.73 0.34 -16.07
CA LEU A 34 13.70 1.29 -16.51
C LEU A 34 13.88 2.68 -15.89
N SER A 35 13.47 3.72 -16.62
CA SER A 35 13.50 5.10 -16.11
C SER A 35 12.54 5.31 -14.93
N LEU A 36 12.94 6.14 -13.95
CA LEU A 36 12.13 6.48 -12.77
C LEU A 36 10.73 7.01 -13.15
N VAL A 37 10.63 7.74 -14.26
CA VAL A 37 9.36 8.32 -14.74
C VAL A 37 8.40 7.23 -15.20
N HIS A 38 8.89 6.19 -15.88
CA HIS A 38 8.04 5.07 -16.33
C HIS A 38 7.51 4.25 -15.16
N VAL A 39 8.37 3.99 -14.17
CA VAL A 39 7.97 3.30 -12.93
C VAL A 39 6.96 4.13 -12.15
N GLY A 40 7.19 5.44 -12.00
CA GLY A 40 6.25 6.35 -11.32
C GLY A 40 4.89 6.44 -12.02
N ALA A 41 4.87 6.49 -13.36
CA ALA A 41 3.63 6.49 -14.13
C ALA A 41 2.83 5.19 -13.96
N LEU A 42 3.51 4.03 -13.95
CA LEU A 42 2.87 2.74 -13.66
C LEU A 42 2.29 2.71 -12.25
N THR A 43 3.05 3.13 -11.24
CA THR A 43 2.56 3.18 -9.85
C THR A 43 1.32 4.07 -9.73
N ALA A 44 1.30 5.22 -10.41
CA ALA A 44 0.13 6.10 -10.44
C ALA A 44 -1.08 5.41 -11.10
N ALA A 45 -0.88 4.76 -12.25
CA ALA A 45 -1.94 4.03 -12.96
C ALA A 45 -2.51 2.88 -12.10
N VAL A 46 -1.65 2.08 -11.49
CA VAL A 46 -2.05 1.00 -10.57
C VAL A 46 -2.80 1.57 -9.36
N SER A 47 -2.38 2.71 -8.80
CA SER A 47 -3.08 3.38 -7.70
C SER A 47 -4.50 3.81 -8.06
N VAL A 48 -4.70 4.39 -9.25
CA VAL A 48 -6.04 4.74 -9.74
C VAL A 48 -6.90 3.49 -9.90
N ILE A 49 -6.37 2.43 -10.52
CA ILE A 49 -7.09 1.16 -10.69
C ILE A 49 -7.43 0.55 -9.34
N ALA A 50 -6.51 0.56 -8.39
CA ALA A 50 -6.73 0.07 -7.03
C ALA A 50 -7.84 0.85 -6.32
N MET A 51 -7.87 2.18 -6.46
CA MET A 51 -8.91 3.02 -5.88
C MET A 51 -10.30 2.72 -6.49
N VAL A 52 -10.37 2.61 -7.83
CA VAL A 52 -11.60 2.26 -8.54
C VAL A 52 -12.07 0.86 -8.16
N TRP A 53 -11.16 -0.11 -8.11
CA TRP A 53 -11.45 -1.47 -7.70
C TRP A 53 -11.96 -1.51 -6.27
N ASN A 54 -11.34 -0.76 -5.35
CA ASN A 54 -11.75 -0.71 -3.96
C ASN A 54 -13.20 -0.25 -3.79
N VAL A 55 -13.57 0.84 -4.47
CA VAL A 55 -14.96 1.33 -4.45
C VAL A 55 -15.91 0.30 -5.07
N THR A 56 -15.54 -0.27 -6.22
CA THR A 56 -16.38 -1.21 -6.97
C THR A 56 -16.60 -2.51 -6.21
N PHE A 57 -15.54 -3.09 -5.65
CA PHE A 57 -15.56 -4.33 -4.89
C PHE A 57 -16.35 -4.17 -3.60
N ASN A 58 -16.10 -3.09 -2.84
CA ASN A 58 -16.87 -2.81 -1.61
C ASN A 58 -18.35 -2.66 -1.92
N ALA A 59 -18.72 -1.92 -2.97
CA ALA A 59 -20.12 -1.75 -3.37
C ALA A 59 -20.77 -3.07 -3.81
N LEU A 60 -20.04 -3.93 -4.54
CA LEU A 60 -20.51 -5.25 -4.95
C LEU A 60 -20.71 -6.16 -3.73
N PHE A 61 -19.76 -6.18 -2.82
CA PHE A 61 -19.83 -7.01 -1.62
C PHE A 61 -20.94 -6.57 -0.68
N GLU A 62 -21.15 -5.27 -0.50
CA GLU A 62 -22.29 -4.74 0.26
C GLU A 62 -23.65 -5.14 -0.36
N ARG A 63 -23.74 -5.23 -1.68
CA ARG A 63 -24.96 -5.74 -2.36
C ARG A 63 -25.15 -7.24 -2.08
N ILE A 64 -24.08 -8.02 -2.11
CA ILE A 64 -24.11 -9.46 -1.80
C ILE A 64 -24.51 -9.68 -0.34
N GLU A 65 -23.89 -8.97 0.61
CA GLU A 65 -24.22 -9.06 2.02
C GLU A 65 -25.69 -8.72 2.29
N ARG A 66 -26.22 -7.65 1.67
CA ARG A 66 -27.62 -7.27 1.79
C ARG A 66 -28.56 -8.31 1.17
N ARG A 67 -28.19 -8.89 0.03
CA ARG A 67 -29.01 -9.90 -0.68
C ARG A 67 -29.06 -11.23 0.07
N TYR A 68 -27.96 -11.65 0.69
CA TYR A 68 -27.84 -12.95 1.36
C TYR A 68 -27.95 -12.86 2.90
N ARG A 69 -28.18 -11.67 3.46
CA ARG A 69 -28.23 -11.40 4.92
C ARG A 69 -27.04 -12.02 5.66
N LEU A 70 -25.85 -11.91 5.07
CA LEU A 70 -24.63 -12.52 5.62
C LEU A 70 -24.31 -11.91 6.99
N THR A 71 -24.14 -12.74 8.01
CA THR A 71 -23.58 -12.31 9.28
C THR A 71 -22.08 -12.09 9.10
N ARG A 72 -21.56 -10.94 9.55
CA ARG A 72 -20.13 -10.57 9.43
C ARG A 72 -19.24 -11.38 10.37
N THR A 73 -19.23 -12.70 10.19
CA THR A 73 -18.34 -13.62 10.90
C THR A 73 -16.90 -13.45 10.41
N LEU A 74 -15.94 -13.97 11.19
CA LEU A 74 -14.52 -13.95 10.80
C LEU A 74 -14.29 -14.61 9.42
N ALA A 75 -15.03 -15.67 9.10
CA ALA A 75 -14.94 -16.35 7.81
C ALA A 75 -15.36 -15.44 6.64
N VAL A 76 -16.43 -14.66 6.80
CA VAL A 76 -16.88 -13.70 5.76
C VAL A 76 -15.86 -12.58 5.56
N ARG A 77 -15.22 -12.11 6.65
CA ARG A 77 -14.15 -11.10 6.57
C ARG A 77 -12.90 -11.63 5.88
N ALA A 78 -12.49 -12.85 6.20
CA ALA A 78 -11.35 -13.50 5.55
C ALA A 78 -11.63 -13.73 4.05
N ALA A 79 -12.81 -14.26 3.72
CA ALA A 79 -13.22 -14.45 2.32
C ALA A 79 -13.26 -13.11 1.55
N HIS A 80 -13.76 -12.04 2.17
CA HIS A 80 -13.76 -10.70 1.60
C HIS A 80 -12.34 -10.21 1.31
N ALA A 81 -11.44 -10.28 2.28
CA ALA A 81 -10.06 -9.83 2.14
C ALA A 81 -9.31 -10.63 1.06
N ILE A 82 -9.47 -11.96 1.06
CA ILE A 82 -8.84 -12.83 0.07
C ILE A 82 -9.38 -12.53 -1.33
N ALA A 83 -10.70 -12.40 -1.49
CA ALA A 83 -11.31 -12.10 -2.79
C ALA A 83 -10.94 -10.69 -3.30
N PHE A 84 -10.83 -9.71 -2.40
CA PHE A 84 -10.37 -8.36 -2.72
C PHE A 84 -8.95 -8.40 -3.29
N GLU A 85 -8.04 -9.03 -2.54
CA GLU A 85 -6.61 -9.08 -2.86
C GLU A 85 -6.38 -9.85 -4.16
N LEU A 86 -7.00 -11.03 -4.29
CA LEU A 86 -6.90 -11.84 -5.51
C LEU A 86 -7.44 -11.11 -6.74
N GLY A 87 -8.57 -10.40 -6.60
CA GLY A 87 -9.12 -9.62 -7.70
C GLY A 87 -8.23 -8.45 -8.11
N LEU A 88 -7.62 -7.78 -7.13
CA LEU A 88 -6.68 -6.69 -7.38
C LEU A 88 -5.40 -7.19 -8.06
N VAL A 89 -4.80 -8.25 -7.53
CA VAL A 89 -3.60 -8.90 -8.08
C VAL A 89 -3.85 -9.40 -9.50
N ALA A 90 -5.03 -10.00 -9.76
CA ALA A 90 -5.41 -10.48 -11.09
C ALA A 90 -5.51 -9.37 -12.15
N MET A 91 -5.73 -8.10 -11.76
CA MET A 91 -5.72 -6.96 -12.69
C MET A 91 -4.37 -6.21 -12.69
N ALA A 92 -3.74 -6.08 -11.53
CA ALA A 92 -2.49 -5.34 -11.36
C ALA A 92 -1.30 -6.07 -12.00
N LEU A 93 -1.21 -7.40 -11.85
CA LEU A 93 -0.07 -8.15 -12.39
C LEU A 93 -0.03 -8.17 -13.91
N PRO A 94 -1.12 -8.43 -14.65
CA PRO A 94 -1.08 -8.37 -16.12
C PRO A 94 -0.77 -6.98 -16.64
N LEU A 95 -1.27 -5.94 -15.96
CA LEU A 95 -0.95 -4.55 -16.33
C LEU A 95 0.54 -4.26 -16.11
N ALA A 96 1.10 -4.63 -14.96
CA ALA A 96 2.51 -4.43 -14.67
C ALA A 96 3.42 -5.23 -15.62
N ALA A 97 3.05 -6.50 -15.89
CA ALA A 97 3.76 -7.35 -16.85
C ALA A 97 3.75 -6.75 -18.26
N TRP A 98 2.59 -6.30 -18.73
CA TRP A 98 2.46 -5.66 -20.04
C TRP A 98 3.20 -4.32 -20.11
N TRP A 99 3.15 -3.50 -19.06
CA TRP A 99 3.76 -2.17 -19.05
C TRP A 99 5.29 -2.19 -18.92
N LEU A 100 5.82 -3.12 -18.13
CA LEU A 100 7.26 -3.26 -17.89
C LEU A 100 7.91 -4.23 -18.87
N GLU A 101 7.13 -4.84 -19.77
CA GLU A 101 7.56 -5.89 -20.70
C GLU A 101 8.24 -7.08 -20.01
N ILE A 102 7.78 -7.40 -18.79
CA ILE A 102 8.27 -8.53 -17.99
C ILE A 102 7.26 -9.67 -17.98
N SER A 103 7.71 -10.88 -17.65
CA SER A 103 6.82 -12.02 -17.48
C SER A 103 5.89 -11.83 -16.28
N LEU A 104 4.74 -12.52 -16.30
CA LEU A 104 3.77 -12.49 -15.20
C LEU A 104 4.38 -12.97 -13.87
N LEU A 105 5.34 -13.90 -13.95
CA LEU A 105 6.09 -14.39 -12.80
C LEU A 105 7.04 -13.33 -12.25
N GLU A 106 7.74 -12.59 -13.10
CA GLU A 106 8.59 -11.47 -12.67
C GLU A 106 7.76 -10.34 -12.05
N ALA A 107 6.59 -10.02 -12.63
CA ALA A 107 5.67 -9.06 -12.03
C ALA A 107 5.18 -9.53 -10.65
N LEU A 108 4.87 -10.82 -10.49
CA LEU A 108 4.50 -11.41 -9.21
C LEU A 108 5.65 -11.36 -8.20
N LEU A 109 6.87 -11.68 -8.61
CA LEU A 109 8.07 -11.60 -7.76
C LEU A 109 8.38 -10.16 -7.36
N LEU A 110 8.19 -9.20 -8.26
CA LEU A 110 8.35 -7.78 -7.99
C LEU A 110 7.33 -7.32 -6.94
N ASP A 111 6.06 -7.69 -7.10
CA ASP A 111 4.99 -7.38 -6.15
C ASP A 111 5.28 -7.96 -4.76
N PHE A 112 5.66 -9.24 -4.70
CA PHE A 112 6.10 -9.88 -3.45
C PHE A 112 7.34 -9.22 -2.84
N GLY A 113 8.32 -8.82 -3.64
CA GLY A 113 9.52 -8.14 -3.19
C GLY A 113 9.23 -6.77 -2.58
N ILE A 114 8.36 -5.98 -3.24
CA ILE A 114 7.89 -4.69 -2.74
C ILE A 114 7.10 -4.89 -1.44
N LEU A 115 6.17 -5.85 -1.41
CA LEU A 115 5.37 -6.17 -0.23
C LEU A 115 6.25 -6.56 0.97
N LEU A 116 7.20 -7.48 0.76
CA LEU A 116 8.12 -7.95 1.77
C LEU A 116 9.09 -6.86 2.25
N PHE A 117 9.40 -5.87 1.41
CA PHE A 117 10.16 -4.69 1.82
C PHE A 117 9.29 -3.69 2.61
N PHE A 118 8.07 -3.42 2.15
CA PHE A 118 7.17 -2.44 2.77
C PHE A 118 6.70 -2.86 4.17
N LEU A 119 6.48 -4.15 4.42
CA LEU A 119 6.09 -4.67 5.74
C LEU A 119 7.06 -4.30 6.88
N PRO A 120 8.35 -4.70 6.83
CA PRO A 120 9.34 -4.31 7.83
C PRO A 120 9.67 -2.82 7.77
N TYR A 121 9.71 -2.20 6.58
CA TYR A 121 9.92 -0.75 6.45
C TYR A 121 8.86 0.05 7.20
N THR A 122 7.58 -0.27 6.98
CA THR A 122 6.45 0.39 7.66
C THR A 122 6.53 0.18 9.17
N PHE A 123 6.86 -1.03 9.61
CA PHE A 123 7.04 -1.32 11.03
C PHE A 123 8.17 -0.51 11.66
N LEU A 124 9.35 -0.47 11.03
CA LEU A 124 10.51 0.27 11.50
C LEU A 124 10.28 1.79 11.48
N PHE A 125 9.66 2.31 10.42
CA PHE A 125 9.34 3.73 10.30
C PHE A 125 8.34 4.17 11.38
N ASN A 126 7.26 3.41 11.58
CA ASN A 126 6.30 3.67 12.65
C ASN A 126 6.97 3.62 14.04
N LEU A 127 7.85 2.65 14.28
CA LEU A 127 8.59 2.54 15.54
C LEU A 127 9.55 3.71 15.76
N GLY A 128 10.23 4.16 14.70
CA GLY A 128 11.08 5.35 14.71
C GLY A 128 10.28 6.61 15.02
N TYR A 129 9.14 6.79 14.35
CA TYR A 129 8.26 7.94 14.56
C TYR A 129 7.65 7.97 15.96
N ASP A 130 7.19 6.82 16.48
CA ASP A 130 6.65 6.72 17.83
C ASP A 130 7.72 7.03 18.89
N ARG A 131 8.97 6.60 18.69
CA ARG A 131 10.09 6.97 19.57
C ARG A 131 10.45 8.46 19.49
N LEU A 132 10.42 9.05 18.30
CA LEU A 132 10.67 10.47 18.10
C LEU A 132 9.59 11.31 18.80
N ARG A 133 8.33 10.91 18.62
CA ARG A 133 7.16 11.55 19.24
C ARG A 133 7.18 11.42 20.76
N ALA A 134 7.54 10.25 21.29
CA ALA A 134 7.70 10.05 22.72
C ALA A 134 8.79 10.96 23.31
N ARG A 135 9.93 11.14 22.61
CA ARG A 135 11.00 12.07 23.01
C ARG A 135 10.56 13.54 22.96
N TRP A 136 9.83 13.95 21.92
CA TRP A 136 9.29 15.31 21.81
C TRP A 136 8.27 15.66 22.89
N ILE A 137 7.39 14.71 23.25
CA ILE A 137 6.42 14.89 24.35
C ILE A 137 7.14 14.95 25.70
N ALA A 138 8.15 14.09 25.91
CA ALA A 138 8.95 14.12 27.14
C ALA A 138 9.73 15.43 27.31
N GLN A 139 10.26 16.01 26.23
CA GLN A 139 10.94 17.31 26.29
C GLN A 139 9.97 18.48 26.54
N ARG A 140 8.75 18.44 26.01
CA ARG A 140 7.72 19.46 26.30
C ARG A 140 7.07 19.33 27.68
N ALA A 141 7.21 18.18 28.34
CA ALA A 141 6.75 17.99 29.72
C ALA A 141 7.81 18.41 30.76
N MET A 142 9.06 18.61 30.34
CA MET A 142 10.18 19.08 31.18
C MET A 142 10.57 20.54 30.94
N ALA A 143 9.84 21.26 30.08
CA ALA A 143 9.97 22.70 29.83
C ALA A 143 8.72 23.42 30.33
#